data_AF-A0A6B3QPH7-F1
#
_entry.id   AF-A0A6B3QPH7-F1
#
_cell.length_a   1.000
_cell.length_b   1.000
_cell.length_c   1.000
_cell.angle_alpha   90.00
_cell.angle_beta   90.00
_cell.angle_gamma   90.00
#
_symmetry.space_group_name_H-M   'P 1'
#
loop_
_entity.id
_entity.type
_entity.pdbx_description
1 polymer ?
#
loop_
_entity_poly.entity_id
_entity_poly.type
_entity_poly.pdbx_seq_one_letter_code
_entity_poly.pdbx_strand_id
1 'polypeptide(L)'
;MSVTPRRRIRRAAWLGAVCALSVAGAGLTGCSSEDPDAGTNGVGKLPADKIRTKAAAAAQAAGTVRLHGTVDAGGNRYTLDMRLKADGGTGSVAAEGTTFGLLRIGEQLFLKADAGFWSHDDGDAKAADKLAGKYVKVPQSDPVYKKFSGFTDKDVLLGGLLTLHGTVKTDGRHEQAGVRTIRITGDDGDGGSLDVSLEGTPYPLRLVRAGSAGTIGFSDWNKDFALEQPAKDETLDYGKQLPAS
;
A
#
# COMPACT_ATOMS: atom_id res chain seq x y z
N MET A 1 17.39 54.36 76.82
CA MET A 1 17.86 53.84 78.12
C MET A 1 18.48 52.48 77.87
N SER A 2 19.71 52.28 78.38
CA SER A 2 20.20 51.06 79.09
C SER A 2 19.85 49.67 78.50
N VAL A 3 20.76 48.73 78.24
CA VAL A 3 21.97 48.33 79.01
C VAL A 3 23.01 47.64 78.09
N THR A 4 24.28 48.01 78.20
CA THR A 4 25.46 47.17 77.84
C THR A 4 25.88 46.33 79.05
N PRO A 5 26.52 45.13 78.94
CA PRO A 5 27.75 44.89 78.16
C PRO A 5 27.75 43.47 77.50
N ARG A 6 28.82 42.68 77.24
CA ARG A 6 30.28 42.72 77.51
C ARG A 6 31.04 41.82 76.50
N ARG A 7 32.31 42.17 76.19
CA ARG A 7 33.53 41.35 75.89
C ARG A 7 33.39 39.82 75.62
N ARG A 8 34.25 39.16 74.80
CA ARG A 8 35.59 39.50 74.27
C ARG A 8 36.00 38.60 73.09
N ILE A 9 36.75 39.19 72.16
CA ILE A 9 37.75 38.62 71.23
C ILE A 9 38.22 37.18 71.53
N ARG A 10 38.21 36.31 70.51
CA ARG A 10 39.40 35.56 70.01
C ARG A 10 39.17 34.97 68.62
N ARG A 11 40.12 35.24 67.71
CA ARG A 11 40.22 34.58 66.40
C ARG A 11 40.88 33.22 66.59
N ALA A 12 40.35 32.19 65.94
CA ALA A 12 41.07 30.96 65.65
C ALA A 12 40.59 30.46 64.28
N ALA A 13 41.49 30.47 63.29
CA ALA A 13 41.23 29.90 61.97
C ALA A 13 41.71 28.45 61.96
N TRP A 14 40.88 27.53 61.51
CA TRP A 14 41.29 26.18 61.11
C TRP A 14 40.61 25.81 59.80
N LEU A 15 41.38 25.20 58.90
CA LEU A 15 40.98 24.83 57.55
C LEU A 15 40.37 23.42 57.53
N GLY A 16 39.43 23.22 56.60
CA GLY A 16 39.27 21.96 55.87
C GLY A 16 38.47 20.84 56.53
N ALA A 17 37.24 20.62 56.04
CA ALA A 17 36.66 19.30 55.88
C ALA A 17 35.61 19.34 54.76
N VAL A 18 35.80 18.53 53.71
CA VAL A 18 34.80 18.35 52.64
C VAL A 18 33.83 17.25 53.06
N CYS A 19 32.53 17.54 53.05
CA CYS A 19 31.46 16.54 53.13
C CYS A 19 30.30 17.01 52.26
N ALA A 20 30.20 16.47 51.05
CA ALA A 20 29.14 16.79 50.10
C ALA A 20 27.90 15.90 50.31
N LEU A 21 26.74 16.48 50.03
CA LEU A 21 25.40 15.96 50.23
C LEU A 21 25.15 14.53 49.74
N SER A 22 24.45 13.74 50.56
CA SER A 22 23.64 12.60 50.12
C SER A 22 22.14 12.93 50.35
N VAL A 23 21.51 13.50 49.32
CA VAL A 23 20.05 13.76 49.32
C VAL A 23 19.30 12.45 49.05
N ALA A 24 18.09 12.34 49.63
CA ALA A 24 17.30 11.11 49.72
C ALA A 24 16.93 10.47 48.37
N GLY A 25 16.66 9.16 48.44
CA GLY A 25 16.46 8.25 47.31
C GLY A 25 15.56 8.78 46.19
N ALA A 26 16.11 8.73 44.97
CA ALA A 26 15.38 8.94 43.74
C ALA A 26 14.26 7.90 43.60
N GLY A 27 13.10 8.35 43.09
CA GLY A 27 11.96 7.48 42.86
C GLY A 27 12.25 6.41 41.79
N LEU A 28 11.75 5.20 42.04
CA LEU A 28 11.62 4.17 41.01
C LEU A 28 10.48 4.58 40.06
N THR A 29 10.75 5.54 39.17
CA THR A 29 9.95 5.75 37.97
C THR A 29 10.23 4.58 37.03
N GLY A 30 9.60 3.44 37.31
CA GLY A 30 9.58 2.31 36.41
C GLY A 30 8.90 2.76 35.12
N CYS A 31 9.68 2.96 34.06
CA CYS A 31 9.18 3.12 32.71
C CYS A 31 8.48 1.81 32.32
N SER A 32 7.20 1.67 32.65
CA SER A 32 6.33 0.76 31.93
C SER A 32 6.33 1.24 30.49
N SER A 33 7.09 0.57 29.63
CA SER A 33 6.99 0.74 28.19
C SER A 33 5.54 0.53 27.80
N GLU A 34 4.88 1.57 27.31
CA GLU A 34 3.51 1.50 26.81
C GLU A 34 3.40 0.33 25.80
N ASP A 35 2.36 -0.49 25.91
CA ASP A 35 2.14 -1.59 24.98
C ASP A 35 1.98 -1.01 23.57
N PRO A 36 2.92 -1.25 22.62
CA PRO A 36 2.86 -0.65 21.29
C PRO A 36 1.63 -1.11 20.49
N ASP A 37 1.01 -2.22 20.93
CA ASP A 37 -0.22 -2.75 20.35
C ASP A 37 -1.48 -2.31 21.14
N ALA A 38 -1.38 -1.37 22.08
CA ALA A 38 -2.53 -0.79 22.77
C ALA A 38 -3.54 -0.20 21.76
N GLY A 39 -4.81 -0.55 21.91
CA GLY A 39 -5.87 -0.12 20.98
C GLY A 39 -5.69 -0.61 19.54
N THR A 40 -5.00 -1.75 19.32
CA THR A 40 -4.91 -2.41 18.01
C THR A 40 -5.87 -3.59 17.89
N ASN A 41 -6.01 -4.13 16.68
CA ASN A 41 -6.75 -5.35 16.36
C ASN A 41 -6.07 -6.66 16.83
N GLY A 42 -4.93 -6.57 17.52
CA GLY A 42 -4.18 -7.71 18.05
C GLY A 42 -3.39 -8.53 17.02
N VAL A 43 -3.45 -8.20 15.72
CA VAL A 43 -2.73 -8.99 14.69
C VAL A 43 -1.20 -8.91 14.86
N GLY A 44 -0.68 -7.79 15.38
CA GLY A 44 0.75 -7.59 15.65
C GLY A 44 1.37 -8.51 16.71
N LYS A 45 0.55 -9.22 17.49
CA LYS A 45 0.99 -10.19 18.52
C LYS A 45 1.07 -11.63 17.99
N LEU A 46 0.75 -11.85 16.71
CA LEU A 46 0.72 -13.17 16.10
C LEU A 46 2.04 -13.52 15.39
N PRO A 47 2.35 -14.83 15.20
CA PRO A 47 3.43 -15.25 14.31
C PRO A 47 3.22 -14.75 12.88
N ALA A 48 4.31 -14.44 12.18
CA ALA A 48 4.28 -13.78 10.86
C ALA A 48 3.41 -14.50 9.81
N ASP A 49 3.43 -15.84 9.76
CA ASP A 49 2.54 -16.62 8.89
C ASP A 49 1.05 -16.39 9.18
N LYS A 50 0.68 -16.23 10.45
CA LYS A 50 -0.72 -15.96 10.86
C LYS A 50 -1.13 -14.53 10.54
N ILE A 51 -0.20 -13.58 10.58
CA ILE A 51 -0.41 -12.21 10.07
C ILE A 51 -0.69 -12.27 8.57
N ARG A 52 0.19 -12.92 7.79
CA ARG A 52 0.03 -13.10 6.34
C ARG A 52 -1.32 -13.73 5.98
N THR A 53 -1.67 -14.85 6.62
CA THR A 53 -2.95 -15.53 6.36
C THR A 53 -4.16 -14.67 6.71
N LYS A 54 -4.14 -13.93 7.83
CA LYS A 54 -5.24 -13.02 8.19
C LYS A 54 -5.36 -11.85 7.23
N ALA A 55 -4.24 -11.27 6.77
CA ALA A 55 -4.24 -10.18 5.81
C ALA A 55 -4.76 -10.62 4.43
N ALA A 56 -4.32 -11.79 3.94
CA ALA A 56 -4.81 -12.37 2.70
C ALA A 56 -6.32 -12.68 2.77
N ALA A 57 -6.79 -13.30 3.86
CA ALA A 57 -8.21 -13.58 4.05
C ALA A 57 -9.06 -12.30 4.15
N ALA A 58 -8.57 -11.26 4.85
CA ALA A 58 -9.22 -9.95 4.91
C ALA A 58 -9.33 -9.30 3.52
N ALA A 59 -8.25 -9.32 2.74
CA ALA A 59 -8.21 -8.79 1.39
C ALA A 59 -9.16 -9.52 0.42
N GLN A 60 -9.21 -10.86 0.48
CA GLN A 60 -10.14 -11.67 -0.31
C GLN A 60 -11.60 -11.37 0.04
N ALA A 61 -11.92 -11.27 1.34
CA ALA A 61 -13.26 -10.97 1.84
C ALA A 61 -13.73 -9.52 1.61
N ALA A 62 -12.84 -8.61 1.17
CA ALA A 62 -13.23 -7.26 0.81
C ALA A 62 -14.04 -7.24 -0.48
N GLY A 63 -15.16 -6.50 -0.47
CA GLY A 63 -15.99 -6.28 -1.66
C GLY A 63 -15.27 -5.42 -2.70
N THR A 64 -14.53 -4.41 -2.24
CA THR A 64 -13.76 -3.49 -3.11
C THR A 64 -12.37 -3.19 -2.57
N VAL A 65 -11.46 -2.79 -3.47
CA VAL A 65 -10.11 -2.28 -3.17
C VAL A 65 -9.64 -1.31 -4.26
N ARG A 66 -8.79 -0.35 -3.91
CA ARG A 66 -7.95 0.39 -4.86
C ARG A 66 -6.49 -0.05 -4.74
N LEU A 67 -5.88 -0.41 -5.86
CA LEU A 67 -4.45 -0.71 -5.99
C LEU A 67 -3.77 0.44 -6.72
N HIS A 68 -2.67 0.96 -6.20
CA HIS A 68 -1.90 2.01 -6.86
C HIS A 68 -0.40 1.80 -6.71
N GLY A 69 0.41 2.17 -7.72
CA GLY A 69 1.87 2.09 -7.66
C GLY A 69 2.47 1.36 -8.86
N THR A 70 3.61 0.71 -8.67
CA THR A 70 4.33 0.00 -9.74
C THR A 70 4.60 -1.46 -9.40
N VAL A 71 4.63 -2.32 -10.42
CA VAL A 71 4.95 -3.75 -10.27
C VAL A 71 5.55 -4.32 -11.56
N ASP A 72 6.56 -5.19 -11.42
CA ASP A 72 7.07 -5.97 -12.55
C ASP A 72 6.29 -7.30 -12.67
N ALA A 73 5.79 -7.58 -13.87
CA ALA A 73 5.08 -8.80 -14.20
C ALA A 73 5.41 -9.25 -15.64
N GLY A 74 5.70 -10.53 -15.84
CA GLY A 74 5.96 -11.07 -17.19
C GLY A 74 7.17 -10.46 -17.92
N GLY A 75 8.12 -9.86 -17.20
CA GLY A 75 9.28 -9.15 -17.76
C GLY A 75 9.08 -7.62 -17.92
N ASN A 76 7.85 -7.12 -17.80
CA ASN A 76 7.51 -5.73 -18.02
C ASN A 76 7.17 -5.00 -16.71
N ARG A 77 7.53 -3.72 -16.61
CA ARG A 77 7.13 -2.85 -15.49
C ARG A 77 5.81 -2.15 -15.82
N TYR A 78 4.83 -2.33 -14.95
CA TYR A 78 3.53 -1.68 -15.02
C TYR A 78 3.40 -0.61 -13.92
N THR A 79 2.75 0.51 -14.24
CA THR A 79 2.16 1.42 -13.26
C THR A 79 0.66 1.19 -13.26
N LEU A 80 0.07 1.04 -12.07
CA LEU A 80 -1.35 0.76 -11.88
C LEU A 80 -1.99 1.88 -11.04
N ASP A 81 -3.21 2.26 -11.38
CA ASP A 81 -4.18 2.90 -10.47
C ASP A 81 -5.57 2.35 -10.77
N MET A 82 -5.92 1.25 -10.09
CA MET A 82 -7.10 0.42 -10.39
C MET A 82 -8.02 0.33 -9.18
N ARG A 83 -9.32 0.57 -9.38
CA ARG A 83 -10.39 0.21 -8.45
C ARG A 83 -11.01 -1.11 -8.90
N LEU A 84 -11.14 -2.05 -7.97
CA LEU A 84 -11.49 -3.45 -8.25
C LEU A 84 -12.62 -3.91 -7.32
N LYS A 85 -13.54 -4.69 -7.87
CA LYS A 85 -14.61 -5.40 -7.15
C LYS A 85 -14.93 -6.72 -7.85
N ALA A 86 -15.84 -7.52 -7.29
CA ALA A 86 -16.10 -8.89 -7.77
C ALA A 86 -16.58 -8.95 -9.24
N ASP A 87 -17.43 -8.01 -9.65
CA ASP A 87 -18.00 -7.93 -11.01
C ASP A 87 -17.15 -7.09 -11.98
N GLY A 88 -15.97 -6.58 -11.60
CA GLY A 88 -15.14 -5.82 -12.53
C GLY A 88 -14.19 -4.83 -11.88
N GLY A 89 -13.69 -3.92 -12.70
CA GLY A 89 -12.75 -2.89 -12.25
C GLY A 89 -12.59 -1.77 -13.26
N THR A 90 -12.14 -0.61 -12.78
CA THR A 90 -11.90 0.59 -13.59
C THR A 90 -10.67 1.33 -13.10
N GLY A 91 -9.91 1.93 -14.01
CA GLY A 91 -8.69 2.65 -13.67
C GLY A 91 -7.74 2.82 -14.85
N SER A 92 -6.48 3.11 -14.55
CA SER A 92 -5.41 3.25 -15.55
C SER A 92 -4.28 2.25 -15.33
N VAL A 93 -3.71 1.82 -16.45
CA VAL A 93 -2.50 1.01 -16.54
C VAL A 93 -1.53 1.75 -17.47
N ALA A 94 -0.26 1.85 -17.06
CA ALA A 94 0.81 2.31 -17.93
C ALA A 94 1.87 1.23 -18.08
N ALA A 95 2.36 1.06 -19.31
CA ALA A 95 3.42 0.12 -19.69
C ALA A 95 4.21 0.72 -20.86
N GLU A 96 5.52 0.49 -20.90
CA GLU A 96 6.39 0.84 -22.04
C GLU A 96 6.29 2.31 -22.50
N GLY A 97 5.97 3.22 -21.56
CA GLY A 97 5.82 4.66 -21.82
C GLY A 97 4.41 5.11 -22.20
N THR A 98 3.49 4.19 -22.48
CA THR A 98 2.10 4.49 -22.87
C THR A 98 1.13 4.22 -21.72
N THR A 99 0.06 5.02 -21.62
CA THR A 99 -0.98 4.86 -20.58
C THR A 99 -2.33 4.65 -21.22
N PHE A 100 -3.10 3.68 -20.71
CA PHE A 100 -4.46 3.39 -21.15
C PHE A 100 -5.38 3.16 -19.95
N GLY A 101 -6.64 3.55 -20.11
CA GLY A 101 -7.74 3.28 -19.19
C GLY A 101 -8.35 1.92 -19.47
N LEU A 102 -8.67 1.18 -18.41
CA LEU A 102 -9.45 -0.06 -18.47
C LEU A 102 -10.75 0.13 -17.73
N LEU A 103 -11.81 -0.47 -18.27
CA LEU A 103 -13.11 -0.62 -17.63
C LEU A 103 -13.65 -2.02 -17.95
N ARG A 104 -13.88 -2.86 -16.94
CA ARG A 104 -14.57 -4.15 -17.08
C ARG A 104 -15.85 -4.16 -16.28
N ILE A 105 -16.94 -4.63 -16.88
CA ILE A 105 -18.25 -4.83 -16.25
C ILE A 105 -18.74 -6.23 -16.59
N GLY A 106 -18.69 -7.12 -15.61
CA GLY A 106 -18.81 -8.57 -15.78
C GLY A 106 -17.80 -9.07 -16.81
N GLU A 107 -18.34 -9.48 -17.95
CA GLU A 107 -17.61 -10.01 -19.10
C GLU A 107 -17.27 -8.97 -20.19
N GLN A 108 -17.79 -7.74 -20.07
CA GLN A 108 -17.53 -6.68 -21.05
C GLN A 108 -16.29 -5.88 -20.66
N LEU A 109 -15.23 -5.98 -21.45
CA LEU A 109 -14.00 -5.19 -21.30
C LEU A 109 -13.98 -4.04 -22.30
N PHE A 110 -13.61 -2.85 -21.82
CA PHE A 110 -13.43 -1.64 -22.60
C PHE A 110 -12.04 -1.06 -22.34
N LEU A 111 -11.37 -0.65 -23.41
CA LEU A 111 -10.05 -0.03 -23.43
C LEU A 111 -10.19 1.42 -23.90
N LYS A 112 -9.60 2.38 -23.19
CA LYS A 112 -9.62 3.80 -23.55
C LYS A 112 -8.21 4.36 -23.58
N ALA A 113 -7.74 4.77 -24.75
CA ALA A 113 -6.38 5.29 -24.93
C ALA A 113 -6.38 6.55 -25.81
N ASP A 114 -5.23 7.22 -25.86
CA ASP A 114 -5.00 8.37 -26.73
C ASP A 114 -4.67 7.96 -28.18
N ALA A 115 -4.57 8.94 -29.08
CA ALA A 115 -4.23 8.70 -30.48
C ALA A 115 -2.86 8.03 -30.66
N GLY A 116 -1.90 8.27 -29.74
CA GLY A 116 -0.56 7.68 -29.78
C GLY A 116 -0.63 6.17 -29.65
N PHE A 117 -1.33 5.66 -28.63
CA PHE A 117 -1.58 4.23 -28.44
C PHE A 117 -2.25 3.59 -29.67
N TRP A 118 -3.28 4.24 -30.24
CA TRP A 118 -3.99 3.71 -31.42
C TRP A 118 -3.21 3.82 -32.75
N SER A 119 -2.08 4.53 -32.76
CA SER A 119 -1.22 4.74 -33.94
C SER A 119 -0.02 3.80 -34.01
N HIS A 120 0.22 2.99 -32.97
CA HIS A 120 1.22 1.92 -33.04
C HIS A 120 0.73 0.78 -33.96
N ASP A 121 1.67 0.11 -34.63
CA ASP A 121 1.45 -1.06 -35.50
C ASP A 121 0.48 -0.84 -36.68
N ASP A 122 0.94 -0.06 -37.67
CA ASP A 122 0.32 0.17 -38.99
C ASP A 122 -1.11 0.75 -39.00
N GLY A 123 -1.55 1.34 -37.88
CA GLY A 123 -2.86 2.01 -37.77
C GLY A 123 -3.01 3.24 -38.69
N ASP A 124 -4.15 3.35 -39.39
CA ASP A 124 -4.52 4.59 -40.09
C ASP A 124 -4.66 5.73 -39.05
N ALA A 125 -3.86 6.78 -39.19
CA ALA A 125 -3.91 7.96 -38.32
C ALA A 125 -5.34 8.55 -38.21
N LYS A 126 -6.15 8.47 -39.27
CA LYS A 126 -7.56 8.92 -39.26
C LYS A 126 -8.49 8.00 -38.49
N ALA A 127 -8.10 6.75 -38.23
CA ALA A 127 -8.77 5.86 -37.31
C ALA A 127 -8.32 6.16 -35.87
N ALA A 128 -7.01 6.34 -35.64
CA ALA A 128 -6.46 6.71 -34.33
C ALA A 128 -7.09 7.99 -33.76
N ASP A 129 -7.23 9.04 -34.57
CA ASP A 129 -7.92 10.30 -34.18
C ASP A 129 -9.39 10.11 -33.79
N LYS A 130 -10.08 9.12 -34.38
CA LYS A 130 -11.49 8.80 -34.04
C LYS A 130 -11.63 7.93 -32.79
N LEU A 131 -10.58 7.17 -32.46
CA LEU A 131 -10.49 6.30 -31.29
C LEU A 131 -9.97 7.03 -30.05
N ALA A 132 -9.21 8.11 -30.23
CA ALA A 132 -8.64 8.93 -29.18
C ALA A 132 -9.69 9.35 -28.13
N GLY A 133 -9.49 8.91 -26.88
CA GLY A 133 -10.38 9.23 -25.76
C GLY A 133 -11.74 8.51 -25.76
N LYS A 134 -12.03 7.64 -26.74
CA LYS A 134 -13.20 6.77 -26.74
C LYS A 134 -12.92 5.44 -26.04
N TYR A 135 -13.99 4.77 -25.60
CA TYR A 135 -13.91 3.40 -25.12
C TYR A 135 -14.08 2.44 -26.30
N VAL A 136 -13.09 1.56 -26.49
CA VAL A 136 -13.14 0.49 -27.48
C VAL A 136 -13.46 -0.80 -26.77
N LYS A 137 -14.56 -1.46 -27.16
CA LYS A 137 -14.94 -2.75 -26.60
C LYS A 137 -14.03 -3.84 -27.13
N VAL A 138 -13.46 -4.64 -26.24
CA VAL A 138 -12.54 -5.74 -26.56
C VAL A 138 -13.33 -7.06 -26.67
N PRO A 139 -13.32 -7.77 -27.81
CA PRO A 139 -13.95 -9.08 -27.92
C PRO A 139 -13.28 -10.12 -27.03
N GLN A 140 -14.04 -11.00 -26.37
CA GLN A 140 -13.48 -12.07 -25.51
C GLN A 140 -12.56 -13.06 -26.24
N SER A 141 -12.79 -13.25 -27.54
CA SER A 141 -11.96 -14.10 -28.41
C SER A 141 -10.59 -13.49 -28.71
N ASP A 142 -10.39 -12.21 -28.39
CA ASP A 142 -9.17 -11.47 -28.66
C ASP A 142 -8.07 -11.80 -27.62
N PRO A 143 -6.82 -12.09 -28.04
CA PRO A 143 -5.69 -12.21 -27.10
C PRO A 143 -5.53 -11.00 -26.16
N VAL A 144 -5.82 -9.79 -26.63
CA VAL A 144 -5.79 -8.54 -25.86
C VAL A 144 -6.77 -8.58 -24.68
N TYR A 145 -7.92 -9.25 -24.83
CA TYR A 145 -8.87 -9.42 -23.73
C TYR A 145 -8.23 -10.12 -22.54
N LYS A 146 -7.51 -11.24 -22.79
CA LYS A 146 -6.83 -12.00 -21.72
C LYS A 146 -5.68 -11.22 -21.09
N LYS A 147 -4.93 -10.45 -21.90
CA LYS A 147 -3.83 -9.57 -21.46
C LYS A 147 -4.34 -8.53 -20.45
N PHE A 148 -5.50 -7.91 -20.72
CA PHE A 148 -5.99 -6.78 -19.91
C PHE A 148 -7.09 -7.09 -18.90
N SER A 149 -7.89 -8.15 -19.08
CA SER A 149 -8.93 -8.52 -18.11
C SER A 149 -8.34 -8.82 -16.72
N GLY A 150 -7.13 -9.40 -16.67
CA GLY A 150 -6.41 -9.66 -15.42
C GLY A 150 -6.15 -8.41 -14.57
N PHE A 151 -5.89 -7.24 -15.18
CA PHE A 151 -5.74 -5.98 -14.44
C PHE A 151 -7.03 -5.44 -13.83
N THR A 152 -8.18 -6.00 -14.22
CA THR A 152 -9.52 -5.63 -13.73
C THR A 152 -10.15 -6.72 -12.86
N ASP A 153 -9.37 -7.74 -12.45
CA ASP A 153 -9.83 -8.83 -11.61
C ASP A 153 -9.21 -8.71 -10.20
N LYS A 154 -10.07 -8.56 -9.20
CA LYS A 154 -9.67 -8.38 -7.80
C LYS A 154 -8.87 -9.58 -7.29
N ASP A 155 -9.37 -10.80 -7.51
CA ASP A 155 -8.85 -11.97 -6.83
C ASP A 155 -7.60 -12.53 -7.53
N VAL A 156 -7.49 -12.37 -8.85
CA VAL A 156 -6.25 -12.60 -9.61
C VAL A 156 -5.15 -11.66 -9.15
N LEU A 157 -5.42 -10.35 -9.06
CA LEU A 157 -4.39 -9.37 -8.64
C LEU A 157 -4.00 -9.56 -7.17
N LEU A 158 -4.96 -9.72 -6.25
CA LEU A 158 -4.65 -9.95 -4.84
C LEU A 158 -3.87 -11.26 -4.63
N GLY A 159 -4.22 -12.33 -5.35
CA GLY A 159 -3.49 -13.60 -5.32
C GLY A 159 -2.05 -13.49 -5.81
N GLY A 160 -1.83 -12.81 -6.94
CA GLY A 160 -0.50 -12.58 -7.50
C GLY A 160 0.38 -11.64 -6.66
N LEU A 161 -0.21 -10.59 -6.08
CA LEU A 161 0.52 -9.55 -5.35
C LEU A 161 0.85 -9.95 -3.91
N LEU A 162 -0.10 -10.50 -3.15
CA LEU A 162 0.05 -10.74 -1.70
C LEU A 162 0.93 -11.95 -1.33
N THR A 163 1.70 -12.47 -2.29
CA THR A 163 2.69 -13.53 -2.08
C THR A 163 4.07 -12.92 -1.82
N LEU A 164 4.63 -13.18 -0.64
CA LEU A 164 6.04 -12.98 -0.31
C LEU A 164 6.82 -14.26 -0.59
N HIS A 165 8.05 -14.14 -1.07
CA HIS A 165 8.92 -15.28 -1.33
C HIS A 165 9.74 -15.64 -0.09
N GLY A 166 10.03 -16.92 0.10
CA GLY A 166 10.90 -17.37 1.19
C GLY A 166 10.25 -17.48 2.58
N THR A 167 11.09 -17.50 3.60
CA THR A 167 10.69 -17.63 5.02
C THR A 167 10.13 -16.31 5.52
N VAL A 168 8.89 -16.32 6.01
CA VAL A 168 8.22 -15.08 6.43
C VAL A 168 8.44 -14.79 7.92
N LYS A 169 8.91 -13.57 8.22
CA LYS A 169 9.17 -13.07 9.59
C LYS A 169 8.49 -11.70 9.80
N THR A 170 8.40 -11.24 11.04
CA THR A 170 7.96 -9.88 11.37
C THR A 170 9.14 -8.91 11.37
N ASP A 171 8.99 -7.75 10.76
CA ASP A 171 9.97 -6.65 10.70
C ASP A 171 9.46 -5.42 11.46
N GLY A 172 9.05 -5.59 12.72
CA GLY A 172 8.63 -4.48 13.59
C GLY A 172 7.31 -3.79 13.21
N ARG A 173 7.00 -2.71 13.95
CA ARG A 173 5.84 -1.83 13.70
C ARG A 173 6.27 -0.62 12.87
N HIS A 174 5.41 -0.21 11.95
CA HIS A 174 5.60 0.91 11.02
C HIS A 174 4.31 1.76 10.97
N GLU A 175 4.32 2.81 10.16
CA GLU A 175 3.14 3.60 9.83
C GLU A 175 2.99 3.69 8.30
N GLN A 176 1.77 3.61 7.79
CA GLN A 176 1.43 3.88 6.40
C GLN A 176 0.29 4.90 6.33
N ALA A 177 0.59 6.12 5.88
CA ALA A 177 -0.37 7.22 5.75
C ALA A 177 -1.22 7.48 7.03
N GLY A 178 -0.59 7.54 8.19
CA GLY A 178 -1.26 7.72 9.48
C GLY A 178 -1.84 6.45 10.12
N VAL A 179 -1.83 5.31 9.42
CA VAL A 179 -2.31 4.02 9.95
C VAL A 179 -1.15 3.21 10.52
N ARG A 180 -1.26 2.77 11.78
CA ARG A 180 -0.27 1.87 12.40
C ARG A 180 -0.27 0.51 11.71
N THR A 181 0.92 -0.03 11.43
CA THR A 181 1.09 -1.33 10.77
C THR A 181 2.08 -2.23 11.48
N ILE A 182 1.93 -3.54 11.25
CA ILE A 182 2.99 -4.53 11.45
C ILE A 182 3.54 -4.90 10.07
N ARG A 183 4.86 -4.88 9.93
CA ARG A 183 5.50 -5.38 8.70
C ARG A 183 5.82 -6.86 8.83
N ILE A 184 5.61 -7.59 7.75
CA ILE A 184 6.21 -8.90 7.53
C ILE A 184 7.13 -8.86 6.31
N THR A 185 8.23 -9.60 6.36
CA THR A 185 9.24 -9.74 5.30
C THR A 185 9.36 -11.19 4.87
N GLY A 186 9.69 -11.43 3.61
CA GLY A 186 10.17 -12.73 3.13
C GLY A 186 11.70 -12.72 3.05
N ASP A 187 12.36 -13.78 3.51
CA ASP A 187 13.83 -13.93 3.56
C ASP A 187 14.55 -12.65 4.02
N ASP A 188 14.17 -12.17 5.21
CA ASP A 188 14.72 -10.97 5.88
C ASP A 188 14.63 -9.65 5.06
N GLY A 189 13.85 -9.64 3.97
CA GLY A 189 13.59 -8.49 3.12
C GLY A 189 13.80 -8.78 1.64
N ASP A 190 14.68 -9.73 1.30
CA ASP A 190 15.03 -10.08 -0.08
C ASP A 190 13.83 -10.67 -0.85
N GLY A 191 12.95 -11.41 -0.16
CA GLY A 191 11.69 -11.93 -0.67
C GLY A 191 10.54 -10.92 -0.73
N GLY A 192 10.81 -9.65 -0.41
CA GLY A 192 9.84 -8.55 -0.35
C GLY A 192 9.27 -8.29 1.05
N SER A 193 8.39 -7.30 1.17
CA SER A 193 7.73 -6.95 2.44
C SER A 193 6.27 -6.53 2.27
N LEU A 194 5.46 -6.76 3.30
CA LEU A 194 4.05 -6.40 3.37
C LEU A 194 3.75 -5.68 4.69
N ASP A 195 3.26 -4.45 4.61
CA ASP A 195 2.74 -3.67 5.72
C ASP A 195 1.23 -3.98 5.90
N VAL A 196 0.85 -4.47 7.08
CA VAL A 196 -0.51 -4.91 7.43
C VAL A 196 -1.09 -4.04 8.53
N SER A 197 -2.34 -3.57 8.37
CA SER A 197 -3.04 -2.72 9.35
C SER A 197 -3.13 -3.36 10.74
N LEU A 198 -2.70 -2.61 11.76
CA LEU A 198 -2.98 -2.89 13.17
C LEU A 198 -4.34 -2.33 13.61
N GLU A 199 -5.08 -1.66 12.72
CA GLU A 199 -6.31 -0.93 13.04
C GLU A 199 -7.50 -1.55 12.31
N GLY A 200 -8.58 -1.84 13.04
CA GLY A 200 -9.77 -2.50 12.49
C GLY A 200 -9.45 -3.83 11.81
N THR A 201 -9.99 -4.05 10.61
CA THR A 201 -9.67 -5.22 9.78
C THR A 201 -8.20 -5.19 9.35
N PRO A 202 -7.44 -6.29 9.46
CA PRO A 202 -6.00 -6.33 9.18
C PRO A 202 -5.70 -6.33 7.67
N TYR A 203 -6.09 -5.28 6.97
CA TYR A 203 -5.85 -5.16 5.52
C TYR A 203 -4.36 -4.98 5.20
N PRO A 204 -3.87 -5.54 4.08
CA PRO A 204 -2.66 -5.05 3.43
C PRO A 204 -2.79 -3.56 3.12
N LEU A 205 -1.74 -2.78 3.39
CA LEU A 205 -1.68 -1.36 3.04
C LEU A 205 -0.56 -1.05 2.04
N ARG A 206 0.57 -1.76 2.11
CA ARG A 206 1.70 -1.57 1.19
C ARG A 206 2.51 -2.86 1.01
N LEU A 207 2.80 -3.20 -0.24
CA LEU A 207 3.65 -4.31 -0.66
C LEU A 207 4.89 -3.76 -1.37
N VAL A 208 6.08 -4.19 -0.96
CA VAL A 208 7.33 -4.03 -1.71
C VAL A 208 7.71 -5.38 -2.30
N ARG A 209 7.93 -5.45 -3.60
CA ARG A 209 8.36 -6.69 -4.26
C ARG A 209 9.87 -6.89 -4.09
N ALA A 210 10.28 -8.16 -4.05
CA ALA A 210 11.67 -8.59 -4.15
C ALA A 210 12.42 -7.94 -5.33
N GLY A 211 13.74 -7.78 -5.22
CA GLY A 211 14.60 -7.39 -6.37
C GLY A 211 14.23 -6.06 -7.04
N SER A 212 13.70 -5.09 -6.28
CA SER A 212 13.20 -3.80 -6.79
C SER A 212 12.05 -3.88 -7.81
N ALA A 213 11.32 -5.01 -7.85
CA ALA A 213 10.22 -5.27 -8.78
C ALA A 213 8.92 -4.48 -8.49
N GLY A 214 9.03 -3.29 -7.90
CA GLY A 214 7.93 -2.34 -7.66
C GLY A 214 7.42 -2.26 -6.23
N THR A 215 6.48 -1.35 -6.02
CA THR A 215 5.74 -1.15 -4.77
C THR A 215 4.28 -0.85 -5.09
N ILE A 216 3.36 -1.60 -4.47
CA ILE A 216 1.91 -1.41 -4.60
C ILE A 216 1.34 -0.97 -3.24
N GLY A 217 0.65 0.17 -3.22
CA GLY A 217 -0.23 0.60 -2.15
C GLY A 217 -1.64 0.05 -2.34
N PHE A 218 -2.29 -0.26 -1.22
CA PHE A 218 -3.66 -0.77 -1.15
C PHE A 218 -4.48 0.23 -0.32
N SER A 219 -5.51 0.81 -0.91
CA SER A 219 -6.38 1.78 -0.25
C SER A 219 -7.86 1.51 -0.54
N ASP A 220 -8.73 2.30 0.08
CA ASP A 220 -10.17 2.34 -0.24
C ASP A 220 -10.89 0.98 -0.13
N TRP A 221 -10.37 0.09 0.72
CA TRP A 221 -11.00 -1.18 1.08
C TRP A 221 -12.47 -1.00 1.48
N ASN A 222 -13.37 -1.77 0.87
CA ASN A 222 -14.83 -1.70 1.06
C ASN A 222 -15.47 -0.33 0.80
N LYS A 223 -14.80 0.61 0.10
CA LYS A 223 -15.46 1.79 -0.46
C LYS A 223 -16.04 1.43 -1.82
N ASP A 224 -17.36 1.39 -1.92
CA ASP A 224 -18.05 1.02 -3.16
C ASP A 224 -17.86 2.09 -4.27
N PHE A 225 -17.98 1.66 -5.52
CA PHE A 225 -17.86 2.53 -6.69
C PHE A 225 -18.68 2.00 -7.87
N ALA A 226 -19.28 2.93 -8.64
CA ALA A 226 -20.07 2.58 -9.81
C ALA A 226 -19.19 2.02 -10.95
N LEU A 227 -19.72 1.03 -11.64
CA LEU A 227 -19.23 0.53 -12.93
C LEU A 227 -20.34 0.75 -13.95
N GLU A 228 -20.21 1.80 -14.75
CA GLU A 228 -21.23 2.21 -15.73
C GLU A 228 -20.73 1.92 -17.14
N GLN A 229 -21.58 1.33 -17.98
CA GLN A 229 -21.24 1.10 -19.38
C GLN A 229 -21.14 2.45 -20.09
N PRO A 230 -20.06 2.74 -20.84
CA PRO A 230 -19.93 4.03 -21.53
C PRO A 230 -21.05 4.25 -22.54
N ALA A 231 -21.36 5.51 -22.85
CA ALA A 231 -22.42 5.83 -23.79
C ALA A 231 -22.09 5.31 -25.21
N LYS A 232 -23.13 5.10 -26.05
CA LYS A 232 -22.96 4.49 -27.39
C LYS A 232 -22.12 5.35 -28.34
N ASP A 233 -22.14 6.66 -28.17
CA ASP A 233 -21.34 7.65 -28.89
C ASP A 233 -19.91 7.75 -28.35
N GLU A 234 -19.69 7.42 -27.08
CA GLU A 234 -18.36 7.25 -26.46
C GLU A 234 -17.74 5.87 -26.73
N THR A 235 -18.53 4.90 -27.21
CA THR A 235 -18.13 3.50 -27.42
C THR A 235 -17.92 3.16 -28.89
N LEU A 236 -16.86 2.41 -29.20
CA LEU A 236 -16.65 1.76 -30.49
C LEU A 236 -16.54 0.24 -30.28
N ASP A 237 -17.41 -0.53 -30.93
CA ASP A 237 -17.41 -2.00 -30.85
C ASP A 237 -16.57 -2.57 -32.00
N TYR A 238 -15.38 -3.09 -31.69
CA TYR A 238 -14.45 -3.60 -32.69
C TYR A 238 -14.77 -5.06 -33.01
N GLY A 239 -15.80 -5.27 -33.84
CA GLY A 239 -16.37 -6.59 -34.13
C GLY A 239 -15.43 -7.62 -34.80
N LYS A 240 -14.18 -7.25 -35.12
CA LYS A 240 -13.12 -8.15 -35.62
C LYS A 240 -11.75 -7.67 -35.15
N GLN A 241 -11.31 -8.19 -33.99
CA GLN A 241 -9.94 -8.21 -33.46
C GLN A 241 -9.16 -6.87 -33.43
N LEU A 242 -8.71 -6.45 -32.24
CA LEU A 242 -7.86 -5.27 -32.11
C LEU A 242 -6.47 -5.52 -32.73
N PRO A 243 -5.79 -4.45 -33.21
CA PRO A 243 -4.37 -4.52 -33.52
C PRO A 243 -3.59 -5.08 -32.33
N ALA A 244 -2.68 -6.02 -32.61
CA ALA A 244 -1.85 -6.62 -31.57
C ALA A 244 -0.83 -5.57 -31.09
N SER A 245 -0.89 -5.27 -29.78
CA SER A 245 -0.01 -4.37 -29.02
C SER A 245 0.58 -5.12 -27.82
#